data_AF-A0A6B2S5C8-F1
#
_entry.id   AF-A0A6B2S5C8-F1
#
_cell.length_a   1.000
_cell.length_b   1.000
_cell.length_c   1.000
_cell.angle_alpha   90.00
_cell.angle_beta   90.00
_cell.angle_gamma   90.00
#
_symmetry.space_group_name_H-M   'P 1'
#
loop_
_entity.id
_entity.type
_entity.pdbx_description
1 polymer ?
#
loop_
_entity_poly.entity_id
_entity_poly.type
_entity_poly.pdbx_seq_one_letter_code
_entity_poly.pdbx_strand_id
1 'polypeptide(L)'
;MVLMGDRATLLETGRFVQKHADDGHDAVDAEETADAEARHRSGAESGEAASMSVLGALLLRRGDLDGAERWLRAATGEGDRAAANNLGVLLHQRGYADEAAGWWRIAAVAGSAAAAHALGRHYRERG
;
A
#
# COMPACT_ATOMS: atom_id res chain seq x y z
N MET A 1 -35.70 -48.67 -37.65
CA MET A 1 -35.38 -47.24 -37.80
C MET A 1 -35.26 -46.68 -36.38
N VAL A 2 -34.00 -46.46 -35.93
CA VAL A 2 -33.51 -45.74 -34.71
C VAL A 2 -34.18 -46.12 -33.37
N LEU A 3 -33.68 -46.96 -32.44
CA LEU A 3 -32.37 -47.08 -31.75
C LEU A 3 -31.97 -45.85 -30.94
N MET A 4 -32.24 -45.84 -29.62
CA MET A 4 -31.43 -45.20 -28.56
C MET A 4 -32.08 -45.53 -27.21
N GLY A 5 -31.48 -46.40 -26.39
CA GLY A 5 -30.91 -46.02 -25.08
C GLY A 5 -31.99 -46.20 -24.00
N ASP A 6 -31.82 -46.94 -22.91
CA ASP A 6 -30.73 -46.80 -21.97
C ASP A 6 -30.46 -48.12 -21.23
N ARG A 7 -29.23 -48.58 -21.33
CA ARG A 7 -28.66 -49.63 -20.48
C ARG A 7 -27.93 -48.95 -19.33
N ALA A 8 -28.46 -49.20 -18.15
CA ALA A 8 -27.71 -49.68 -16.99
C ALA A 8 -26.79 -48.71 -16.22
N THR A 9 -26.99 -48.81 -14.89
CA THR A 9 -25.98 -48.82 -13.81
C THR A 9 -25.31 -47.49 -13.46
N LEU A 10 -25.67 -46.94 -12.29
CA LEU A 10 -24.97 -47.11 -11.01
C LEU A 10 -23.62 -46.40 -11.02
N LEU A 11 -23.44 -45.44 -10.10
CA LEU A 11 -22.35 -45.41 -9.13
C LEU A 11 -22.62 -44.33 -8.08
N GLU A 12 -22.89 -44.82 -6.88
CA GLU A 12 -22.56 -44.22 -5.59
C GLU A 12 -21.16 -43.59 -5.63
N THR A 13 -21.00 -42.35 -5.17
CA THR A 13 -19.72 -41.89 -4.60
C THR A 13 -19.92 -40.61 -3.79
N GLY A 14 -19.49 -40.67 -2.53
CA GLY A 14 -18.65 -39.60 -1.98
C GLY A 14 -19.36 -38.38 -1.40
N ARG A 15 -19.94 -38.55 -0.22
CA ARG A 15 -19.97 -37.48 0.79
C ARG A 15 -18.52 -37.18 1.19
N PHE A 16 -17.90 -36.18 0.56
CA PHE A 16 -16.66 -35.57 1.02
C PHE A 16 -16.81 -34.04 1.08
N VAL A 17 -16.38 -33.50 2.21
CA VAL A 17 -16.35 -32.09 2.59
C VAL A 17 -15.45 -31.29 1.65
N GLN A 18 -15.93 -30.13 1.20
CA GLN A 18 -15.04 -28.99 0.97
C GLN A 18 -15.66 -27.73 1.60
N LYS A 19 -15.12 -27.40 2.78
CA LYS A 19 -15.21 -26.09 3.40
C LYS A 19 -14.56 -25.07 2.47
N HIS A 20 -15.29 -24.05 2.05
CA HIS A 20 -14.73 -22.72 1.75
C HIS A 20 -15.79 -21.68 2.15
N ALA A 21 -15.75 -21.35 3.45
CA ALA A 21 -16.02 -20.00 3.87
C ALA A 21 -14.73 -19.22 3.61
N ASP A 22 -14.77 -18.18 2.79
CA ASP A 22 -14.11 -16.87 2.98
C ASP A 22 -14.24 -16.05 1.68
N ASP A 23 -15.38 -15.38 1.48
CA ASP A 23 -15.59 -14.40 0.39
C ASP A 23 -16.35 -13.19 0.96
N GLY A 24 -15.93 -12.72 2.14
CA GLY A 24 -16.68 -11.74 2.92
C GLY A 24 -15.87 -10.64 3.62
N HIS A 25 -14.55 -10.57 3.42
CA HIS A 25 -13.71 -9.52 4.03
C HIS A 25 -13.30 -8.43 3.04
N ASP A 26 -13.04 -8.73 1.77
CA ASP A 26 -12.48 -7.74 0.83
C ASP A 26 -13.36 -6.52 0.51
N ALA A 27 -14.69 -6.65 0.58
CA ALA A 27 -15.60 -5.56 0.21
C ALA A 27 -15.78 -4.51 1.33
N VAL A 28 -15.75 -4.95 2.59
CA VAL A 28 -15.90 -4.05 3.75
C VAL A 28 -14.61 -3.27 4.02
N ASP A 29 -13.45 -3.88 3.80
CA ASP A 29 -12.16 -3.20 3.87
C ASP A 29 -12.02 -2.12 2.78
N ALA A 30 -12.48 -2.36 1.56
CA ALA A 30 -12.35 -1.39 0.47
C ALA A 30 -13.22 -0.13 0.66
N GLU A 31 -14.45 -0.28 1.15
CA GLU A 31 -15.37 0.85 1.36
C GLU A 31 -14.95 1.70 2.58
N GLU A 32 -14.54 1.07 3.68
CA GLU A 32 -14.02 1.76 4.85
C GLU A 32 -12.68 2.47 4.54
N THR A 33 -11.84 1.86 3.69
CA THR A 33 -10.61 2.50 3.20
C THR A 33 -10.89 3.67 2.25
N ALA A 34 -11.93 3.59 1.41
CA ALA A 34 -12.31 4.67 0.51
C ALA A 34 -12.89 5.88 1.26
N ASP A 35 -13.71 5.61 2.28
CA ASP A 35 -14.27 6.63 3.16
C ASP A 35 -13.19 7.26 4.06
N ALA A 36 -12.23 6.46 4.55
CA ALA A 36 -11.02 6.99 5.22
C ALA A 36 -10.16 7.84 4.28
N GLU A 37 -9.96 7.42 3.03
CA GLU A 37 -9.22 8.20 2.03
C GLU A 37 -9.92 9.53 1.72
N ALA A 38 -11.25 9.54 1.62
CA ALA A 38 -12.02 10.76 1.39
C ALA A 38 -11.85 11.77 2.52
N ARG A 39 -11.84 11.31 3.79
CA ARG A 39 -11.56 12.19 4.94
C ARG A 39 -10.14 12.75 4.89
N HIS A 40 -9.15 11.91 4.65
CA HIS A 40 -7.75 12.36 4.55
C HIS A 40 -7.53 13.27 3.34
N ARG A 41 -8.26 13.08 2.24
CA ARG A 41 -8.28 13.99 1.10
C ARG A 41 -8.77 15.38 1.49
N SER A 42 -9.93 15.47 2.14
CA SER A 42 -10.46 16.75 2.60
C SER A 42 -9.54 17.45 3.60
N GLY A 43 -8.95 16.70 4.54
CA GLY A 43 -7.97 17.24 5.50
C GLY A 43 -6.68 17.72 4.83
N ALA A 44 -6.15 16.94 3.87
CA ALA A 44 -4.95 17.29 3.11
C ALA A 44 -5.17 18.54 2.26
N GLU A 45 -6.33 18.64 1.58
CA GLU A 45 -6.75 19.83 0.84
C GLU A 45 -6.90 21.06 1.73
N SER A 46 -7.25 20.86 3.01
CA SER A 46 -7.36 21.91 4.02
C SER A 46 -6.03 22.32 4.65
N GLY A 47 -4.90 21.70 4.27
CA GLY A 47 -3.58 22.05 4.79
C GLY A 47 -3.09 21.18 5.97
N GLU A 48 -3.82 20.15 6.39
CA GLU A 48 -3.44 19.35 7.54
C GLU A 48 -2.28 18.39 7.20
N ALA A 49 -1.09 18.65 7.77
CA ALA A 49 0.12 17.86 7.50
C ALA A 49 -0.05 16.35 7.76
N ALA A 50 -0.76 15.98 8.83
CA ALA A 50 -1.03 14.57 9.15
C ALA A 50 -1.89 13.90 8.06
N SER A 51 -2.95 14.58 7.62
CA SER A 51 -3.81 14.08 6.53
C SER A 51 -3.07 14.03 5.20
N MET A 52 -2.21 15.00 4.89
CA MET A 52 -1.32 14.94 3.71
C MET A 52 -0.38 13.73 3.76
N SER A 53 0.24 13.49 4.92
CA SER A 53 1.15 12.36 5.14
C SER A 53 0.43 11.01 4.92
N VAL A 54 -0.77 10.87 5.49
CA VAL A 54 -1.59 9.66 5.34
C VAL A 54 -2.07 9.48 3.90
N LEU A 55 -2.61 10.52 3.27
CA LEU A 55 -3.06 10.45 1.88
C LEU A 55 -1.91 10.12 0.93
N GLY A 56 -0.74 10.74 1.12
CA GLY A 56 0.46 10.43 0.36
C GLY A 56 0.91 8.97 0.52
N ALA A 57 0.81 8.42 1.74
CA ALA A 57 1.11 7.01 2.00
C ALA A 57 0.11 6.05 1.32
N LEU A 58 -1.18 6.39 1.32
CA LEU A 58 -2.23 5.59 0.64
C LEU A 58 -2.00 5.57 -0.88
N LEU A 59 -1.76 6.73 -1.49
CA LEU A 59 -1.47 6.84 -2.92
C LEU A 59 -0.19 6.07 -3.30
N LEU A 60 0.86 6.15 -2.47
CA LEU A 60 2.09 5.39 -2.67
C LEU A 60 1.85 3.88 -2.65
N ARG A 61 1.03 3.37 -1.71
CA ARG A 61 0.66 1.95 -1.64
C ARG A 61 -0.13 1.49 -2.87
N ARG A 62 -0.93 2.38 -3.45
CA ARG A 62 -1.68 2.14 -4.69
C ARG A 62 -0.80 2.23 -5.95
N GLY A 63 0.43 2.73 -5.83
CA GLY A 63 1.33 2.96 -6.96
C GLY A 63 1.09 4.29 -7.69
N ASP A 64 0.23 5.17 -7.17
CA ASP A 64 0.09 6.54 -7.68
C ASP A 64 1.23 7.39 -7.12
N LEU A 65 2.40 7.25 -7.75
CA LEU A 65 3.62 7.92 -7.30
C LEU A 65 3.54 9.44 -7.49
N ASP A 66 2.88 9.94 -8.54
CA ASP A 66 2.75 11.38 -8.79
C ASP A 66 1.82 12.04 -7.78
N GLY A 67 0.67 11.41 -7.51
CA GLY A 67 -0.25 11.85 -6.47
C GLY A 67 0.39 11.82 -5.09
N ALA A 68 1.12 10.75 -4.77
CA ALA A 68 1.81 10.61 -3.50
C ALA A 68 2.89 11.69 -3.30
N GLU A 69 3.72 11.96 -4.32
CA GLU A 69 4.85 12.89 -4.21
C GLU A 69 4.39 14.31 -3.85
N ARG A 70 3.29 14.78 -4.44
CA ARG A 70 2.67 16.07 -4.09
C ARG A 70 2.42 16.19 -2.59
N TRP A 71 1.70 15.22 -2.02
CA TRP A 71 1.24 15.30 -0.63
C TRP A 71 2.36 15.03 0.35
N LEU A 72 3.25 14.08 0.03
CA LEU A 72 4.41 13.80 0.86
C LEU A 72 5.36 15.00 0.91
N ARG A 73 5.62 15.68 -0.21
CA ARG A 73 6.44 16.91 -0.19
C ARG A 73 5.79 18.02 0.65
N ALA A 74 4.49 18.23 0.52
CA ALA A 74 3.77 19.22 1.32
C ALA A 74 3.89 18.91 2.82
N ALA A 75 3.62 17.66 3.23
CA ALA A 75 3.75 17.22 4.62
C ALA A 75 5.20 17.31 5.15
N THR A 76 6.21 17.03 4.31
CA THR A 76 7.61 17.24 4.71
C THR A 76 7.96 18.71 4.93
N GLY A 77 7.33 19.63 4.19
CA GLY A 77 7.48 21.07 4.40
C GLY A 77 7.04 21.50 5.80
N GLU A 78 6.02 20.81 6.34
CA GLU A 78 5.51 21.01 7.71
C GLU A 78 6.30 20.22 8.78
N GLY A 79 7.37 19.52 8.39
CA GLY A 79 8.23 18.76 9.31
C GLY A 79 7.72 17.35 9.65
N ASP A 80 6.76 16.80 8.90
CA ASP A 80 6.27 15.44 9.14
C ASP A 80 7.35 14.38 8.81
N ARG A 81 7.85 13.72 9.85
CA ARG A 81 8.89 12.69 9.74
C ARG A 81 8.42 11.42 9.00
N ALA A 82 7.14 11.07 9.08
CA ALA A 82 6.60 9.91 8.39
C ALA A 82 6.49 10.20 6.88
N ALA A 83 6.11 11.42 6.51
CA ALA A 83 6.13 11.89 5.14
C ALA A 83 7.54 11.87 4.56
N ALA A 84 8.56 12.31 5.33
CA ALA A 84 9.96 12.27 4.89
C ALA A 84 10.43 10.83 4.64
N ASN A 85 10.06 9.88 5.51
CA ASN A 85 10.34 8.46 5.28
C ASN A 85 9.69 7.95 4.00
N ASN A 86 8.40 8.25 3.80
CA ASN A 86 7.63 7.77 2.64
C ASN A 86 8.10 8.43 1.34
N LEU A 87 8.53 9.69 1.37
CA LEU A 87 9.14 10.36 0.22
C LEU A 87 10.45 9.68 -0.17
N GLY A 88 11.26 9.25 0.80
CA GLY A 88 12.43 8.43 0.52
C GLY A 88 12.08 7.10 -0.15
N VAL A 89 11.04 6.41 0.32
CA VAL A 89 10.55 5.17 -0.33
C VAL A 89 10.09 5.44 -1.77
N LEU A 90 9.31 6.49 -1.99
CA LEU A 90 8.81 6.89 -3.29
C LEU A 90 9.96 7.18 -4.27
N LEU A 91 10.93 7.99 -3.86
CA LEU A 91 12.08 8.35 -4.70
C LEU A 91 12.95 7.14 -5.02
N HIS A 92 13.11 6.22 -4.06
CA HIS A 92 13.81 4.96 -4.31
C HIS A 92 13.08 4.09 -5.34
N GLN A 93 11.75 3.98 -5.27
CA GLN A 93 10.95 3.26 -6.28
C GLN A 93 11.06 3.90 -7.69
N ARG A 94 11.27 5.23 -7.76
CA ARG A 94 11.53 5.95 -9.00
C ARG A 94 12.99 5.86 -9.50
N GLY A 95 13.87 5.21 -8.75
CA GLY A 95 15.30 5.07 -9.09
C GLY A 95 16.18 6.24 -8.64
N TYR A 96 15.63 7.22 -7.92
CA TYR A 96 16.38 8.36 -7.37
C TYR A 96 16.99 8.01 -6.00
N ALA A 97 17.88 7.01 -5.99
CA ALA A 97 18.38 6.40 -4.76
C ALA A 97 19.18 7.38 -3.87
N ASP A 98 19.95 8.30 -4.47
CA ASP A 98 20.71 9.32 -3.74
C ASP A 98 19.78 10.34 -3.03
N GLU A 99 18.73 10.81 -3.72
CA GLU A 99 17.74 11.70 -3.13
C GLU A 99 16.94 10.99 -2.04
N ALA A 100 16.57 9.72 -2.25
CA ALA A 100 15.91 8.90 -1.26
C ALA A 100 16.72 8.80 0.04
N ALA A 101 18.04 8.59 -0.06
CA ALA A 101 18.94 8.54 1.09
C ALA A 101 18.96 9.86 1.87
N GLY A 102 18.85 11.00 1.18
CA GLY A 102 18.71 12.31 1.82
C GLY A 102 17.47 12.41 2.70
N TRP A 103 16.32 12.01 2.17
CA TRP A 103 15.05 12.03 2.92
C TRP A 103 15.00 11.00 4.05
N TRP A 104 15.53 9.80 3.84
CA TRP A 104 15.65 8.82 4.92
C TRP A 104 16.59 9.30 6.02
N ARG A 105 17.67 10.03 5.71
CA ARG A 105 18.52 10.65 6.73
C ARG A 105 17.75 11.66 7.56
N ILE A 106 16.97 12.56 6.92
CA ILE A 106 16.13 13.54 7.63
C ILE A 106 15.16 12.82 8.58
N ALA A 107 14.42 11.83 8.07
CA ALA A 107 13.48 11.06 8.88
C ALA A 107 14.16 10.28 10.01
N ALA A 108 15.34 9.71 9.77
CA ALA A 108 16.12 8.98 10.77
C ALA A 108 16.61 9.90 11.90
N VAL A 109 17.10 11.10 11.57
CA VAL A 109 17.47 12.13 12.55
C VAL A 109 16.26 12.57 13.38
N ALA A 110 15.08 12.63 12.76
CA ALA A 110 13.81 12.86 13.44
C ALA A 110 13.24 11.62 14.19
N GLY A 111 14.02 10.54 14.33
CA GLY A 111 13.67 9.37 15.13
C GLY A 111 12.92 8.25 14.38
N SER A 112 12.87 8.27 13.05
CA SER A 112 12.29 7.16 12.28
C SER A 112 13.25 5.97 12.20
N ALA A 113 12.98 4.93 12.99
CA ALA A 113 13.72 3.66 12.94
C ALA A 113 13.64 2.98 11.55
N ALA A 114 12.48 3.07 10.90
CA ALA A 114 12.28 2.54 9.55
C ALA A 114 13.20 3.24 8.52
N ALA A 115 13.32 4.56 8.61
CA ALA A 115 14.20 5.33 7.74
C ALA A 115 15.68 5.04 8.01
N ALA A 116 16.08 4.92 9.28
CA ALA A 116 17.44 4.53 9.64
C ALA A 116 17.81 3.15 9.07
N HIS A 117 16.88 2.19 9.14
CA HIS A 117 17.06 0.87 8.54
C HIS A 117 17.14 0.92 7.02
N ALA A 118 16.27 1.68 6.36
CA ALA A 118 16.31 1.88 4.90
C ALA A 118 17.64 2.49 4.44
N LEU A 119 18.13 3.51 5.16
CA LEU A 119 19.40 4.16 4.90
C LEU A 119 20.59 3.19 5.08
N GLY A 120 20.55 2.34 6.12
CA GLY A 120 21.55 1.31 6.36
C GLY A 120 21.61 0.27 5.23
N ARG A 121 20.46 -0.15 4.69
CA ARG A 121 20.41 -1.03 3.51
C ARG A 121 20.99 -0.35 2.28
N HIS A 122 20.57 0.90 2.01
CA HIS A 122 21.07 1.69 0.88
C HIS A 122 22.60 1.79 0.84
N TYR A 123 23.24 2.06 1.98
CA TYR A 123 24.71 2.15 2.02
C TYR A 123 25.40 0.79 1.92
N ARG A 124 24.79 -0.28 2.42
CA ARG A 124 25.33 -1.63 2.28
C ARG A 124 25.34 -2.10 0.82
N GLU A 125 24.34 -1.71 0.04
CA GLU A 125 24.22 -2.11 -1.37
C GLU A 125 25.19 -1.36 -2.31
N ARG A 126 25.81 -0.27 -1.83
CA ARG A 126 26.73 0.59 -2.62
C ARG A 126 28.19 0.53 -2.17
N GLY A 127 28.51 -0.22 -1.11
CA GLY A 127 29.87 -0.47 -0.63
C GLY A 127 30.34 -1.86 -1.03
#